data_AF-K1S2Q8-F1
#
_entry.id   AF-K1S2Q8-F1
#
_cell.length_a   1.000
_cell.length_b   1.000
_cell.length_c   1.000
_cell.angle_alpha   90.00
_cell.angle_beta   90.00
_cell.angle_gamma   90.00
#
_symmetry.space_group_name_H-M   'P 1'
#
loop_
_entity.id
_entity.type
_entity.pdbx_description
1 polymer ?
#
loop_
_entity_poly.entity_id
_entity_poly.type
_entity_poly.pdbx_seq_one_letter_code
_entity_poly.pdbx_strand_id
1 'polypeptide(L)'
;MAGKLAQRNYDEKLLSEVEKQLKNIQNIIKKYEKQEIVQVEELYSVYDRMSPSRKKMVDARIISDKEYVNQWSAKIYSGKDFAEGQAEIYTEKKERVRSKSEKIIADMLYHKNIPYKYECPINLKGLGMIYPDFTCLRLADRKTILWEHLGMMT
;
A
#
# COMPACT_ATOMS: atom_id res chain seq x y z
N MET A 1 -6.01 5.29 -57.01
CA MET A 1 -4.77 6.09 -56.86
C MET A 1 -4.93 7.25 -55.87
N ALA A 2 -6.01 8.04 -55.91
CA ALA A 2 -6.24 9.17 -54.99
C ALA A 2 -6.21 8.81 -53.48
N GLY A 3 -6.84 7.71 -53.08
CA GLY A 3 -6.87 7.29 -51.66
C GLY A 3 -5.49 6.96 -51.08
N LYS A 4 -4.59 6.35 -51.86
CA LYS A 4 -3.21 6.06 -51.42
C LYS A 4 -2.40 7.34 -51.19
N LEU A 5 -2.62 8.35 -52.02
CA LEU A 5 -1.96 9.66 -51.87
C LEU A 5 -2.49 10.42 -50.65
N ALA A 6 -3.81 10.40 -50.44
CA ALA A 6 -4.43 11.00 -49.27
C ALA A 6 -3.95 10.34 -47.97
N GLN A 7 -3.85 9.01 -47.94
CA GLN A 7 -3.33 8.27 -46.79
C GLN A 7 -1.86 8.64 -46.50
N ARG A 8 -0.99 8.69 -47.52
CA ARG A 8 0.41 9.06 -47.33
C ARG A 8 0.57 10.46 -46.71
N ASN A 9 -0.17 11.44 -47.22
CA ASN A 9 -0.14 12.80 -46.68
C ASN A 9 -0.66 12.88 -45.24
N TYR A 10 -1.64 12.05 -44.88
CA TYR A 10 -2.11 11.92 -43.51
C TYR A 10 -1.04 11.31 -42.61
N ASP A 11 -0.43 10.20 -43.04
CA ASP A 11 0.60 9.49 -42.29
C ASP A 11 1.83 10.37 -42.05
N GLU A 12 2.27 11.14 -43.05
CA GLU A 12 3.40 12.08 -42.92
C GLU A 12 3.11 13.17 -41.86
N LYS A 13 1.88 13.70 -41.84
CA LYS A 13 1.48 14.68 -40.81
C LYS A 13 1.41 14.05 -39.43
N LEU A 14 0.84 12.85 -39.32
CA LEU A 14 0.76 12.12 -38.05
C LEU A 14 2.15 11.80 -37.52
N LEU A 15 3.07 11.34 -38.38
CA LEU A 15 4.45 11.05 -38.01
C LEU A 15 5.13 12.30 -37.43
N SER A 16 4.98 13.46 -38.08
CA SER A 16 5.54 14.71 -37.58
C SER A 16 5.03 15.08 -36.18
N GLU A 17 3.73 14.90 -35.91
CA GLU A 17 3.16 15.15 -34.59
C GLU A 17 3.66 14.15 -33.53
N VAL A 18 3.81 12.87 -33.90
CA VAL A 18 4.35 11.83 -33.02
C VAL A 18 5.83 12.09 -32.70
N GLU A 19 6.63 12.53 -33.67
CA GLU A 19 8.04 12.89 -33.46
C GLU A 19 8.20 14.08 -32.51
N LYS A 20 7.32 15.09 -32.61
CA LYS A 20 7.28 16.21 -31.65
C LYS A 20 6.97 15.72 -30.24
N GLN A 21 5.99 14.82 -30.09
CA GLN A 21 5.66 14.22 -28.78
C GLN A 21 6.82 13.42 -28.22
N LEU A 22 7.48 12.59 -29.04
CA LEU A 22 8.64 11.81 -28.63
C LEU A 22 9.77 12.71 -28.11
N LYS A 23 10.07 13.80 -28.83
CA LYS A 23 11.07 14.79 -28.42
C LYS A 23 10.71 15.45 -27.08
N ASN A 24 9.43 15.77 -26.86
CA ASN A 24 8.97 16.34 -25.58
C ASN A 24 9.18 15.36 -24.42
N ILE A 25 8.81 14.09 -24.61
CA ILE A 25 8.99 13.04 -23.59
C ILE A 25 10.48 12.83 -23.29
N GLN A 26 11.33 12.74 -24.32
CA GLN A 26 12.78 12.61 -24.15
C GLN A 26 13.39 13.79 -23.39
N ASN A 27 12.92 15.01 -23.64
CA ASN A 27 13.35 16.19 -22.90
C ASN A 27 12.92 16.12 -21.43
N ILE A 28 11.72 15.65 -21.13
CA ILE A 28 11.24 15.46 -19.75
C ILE A 28 12.09 14.40 -19.05
N ILE A 29 12.35 13.26 -19.68
CA ILE A 29 13.21 12.20 -19.12
C ILE A 29 14.59 12.75 -18.79
N LYS A 30 15.22 13.47 -19.73
CA LYS A 30 16.54 14.08 -19.53
C LYS A 30 16.55 15.09 -18.37
N LYS A 31 15.49 15.88 -18.22
CA LYS A 31 15.34 16.81 -17.10
C LYS A 31 15.16 16.07 -15.77
N TYR A 32 14.40 14.97 -15.77
CA TYR A 32 14.21 14.12 -14.60
C TYR A 32 15.54 13.48 -14.15
N GLU A 33 16.30 12.90 -15.07
CA GLU A 33 17.62 12.31 -14.80
C GLU A 33 18.63 13.33 -14.24
N LYS A 34 18.56 14.58 -14.72
CA LYS A 34 19.38 15.69 -14.22
C LYS A 34 18.87 16.32 -12.93
N GLN A 35 17.76 15.83 -12.37
CA GLN A 35 17.09 16.39 -11.20
C GLN A 35 16.66 17.87 -11.40
N GLU A 36 16.42 18.29 -12.64
CA GLU A 36 15.92 19.63 -12.99
C GLU A 36 14.38 19.72 -12.83
N ILE A 37 13.72 18.59 -12.57
CA ILE A 37 12.29 18.50 -12.22
C ILE A 37 12.19 17.84 -10.84
N VAL A 38 11.19 18.24 -10.07
CA VAL A 38 10.89 17.66 -8.75
C VAL A 38 10.68 16.16 -8.88
N GLN A 39 11.48 15.37 -8.16
CA GLN A 39 11.32 13.92 -8.09
C GLN A 39 10.18 13.55 -7.15
N VAL A 40 9.70 12.31 -7.26
CA VAL A 40 8.56 11.82 -6.46
C VAL A 40 8.93 11.80 -4.97
N GLU A 41 10.17 11.46 -4.64
CA GLU A 41 10.70 11.38 -3.29
C GLU A 41 10.63 12.75 -2.57
N GLU A 42 10.88 13.82 -3.31
CA GLU A 42 10.83 15.20 -2.83
C GLU A 42 9.39 15.62 -2.48
N LEU A 43 8.39 15.03 -3.13
CA LEU A 43 6.99 15.25 -2.77
C LEU A 43 6.67 14.70 -1.38
N TYR A 44 7.23 13.53 -1.01
CA TYR A 44 7.08 12.98 0.35
C TYR A 44 7.70 13.89 1.40
N SER A 45 8.82 14.53 1.06
CA SER A 45 9.57 15.39 1.97
C SER A 45 8.78 16.59 2.49
N VAL A 46 7.75 17.03 1.74
CA VAL A 46 6.86 18.13 2.13
C VAL A 46 6.18 17.81 3.46
N TYR A 47 5.62 16.61 3.60
CA TYR A 47 5.03 16.16 4.86
C TYR A 47 6.13 15.86 5.88
N ASP A 48 7.18 15.14 5.48
CA ASP A 48 8.17 14.64 6.42
C ASP A 48 8.91 15.74 7.20
N ARG A 49 9.18 16.88 6.55
CA ARG A 49 9.84 18.05 7.14
C ARG A 49 8.92 18.88 8.07
N MET A 50 7.62 18.59 8.12
CA MET A 50 6.70 19.29 9.02
C MET A 50 6.96 18.90 10.48
N SER A 51 6.76 19.86 11.38
CA SER A 51 6.79 19.58 12.82
C SER A 51 5.66 18.63 13.23
N PRO A 52 5.84 17.82 14.30
CA PRO A 52 4.82 16.86 14.74
C PRO A 52 3.43 17.49 14.97
N SER A 53 3.37 18.70 15.54
CA SER A 53 2.10 19.40 15.75
C SER A 53 1.40 19.75 14.45
N ARG A 54 2.15 20.20 13.42
CA ARG A 54 1.58 20.53 12.11
C ARG A 54 1.15 19.28 11.35
N LYS A 55 1.90 18.17 11.44
CA LYS A 55 1.50 16.88 10.86
C LYS A 55 0.10 16.44 11.32
N LYS A 56 -0.23 16.66 12.60
CA LYS A 56 -1.56 16.35 13.16
C LYS A 56 -2.70 17.25 12.65
N MET A 57 -2.38 18.39 12.02
CA MET A 57 -3.36 19.38 11.57
C MET A 57 -3.65 19.32 10.07
N VAL A 58 -2.94 18.47 9.33
CA VAL A 58 -3.08 18.38 7.87
C VAL A 58 -3.59 17.00 7.46
N ASP A 59 -4.44 16.99 6.44
CA ASP A 59 -4.79 15.77 5.73
C ASP A 59 -3.77 15.54 4.60
N ALA A 60 -2.75 14.73 4.89
CA ALA A 60 -1.63 14.51 3.99
C ALA A 60 -2.06 13.66 2.78
N ARG A 61 -2.06 14.28 1.59
CA ARG A 61 -2.45 13.60 0.33
C ARG A 61 -1.40 12.63 -0.18
N ILE A 62 -0.13 12.91 0.12
CA ILE A 62 1.02 12.15 -0.34
C ILE A 62 1.96 11.99 0.86
N ILE A 63 2.30 10.74 1.18
CA ILE A 63 3.23 10.36 2.25
C ILE A 63 4.08 9.20 1.76
N SER A 64 5.29 9.04 2.32
CA SER A 64 6.16 7.91 2.00
C SER A 64 5.54 6.58 2.45
N ASP A 65 5.99 5.47 1.86
CA ASP A 65 5.50 4.14 2.27
C ASP A 65 5.83 3.83 3.73
N LYS A 66 7.01 4.26 4.20
CA LYS A 66 7.40 4.13 5.61
C LYS A 66 6.42 4.84 6.53
N GLU A 67 6.06 6.07 6.21
CA GLU A 67 5.10 6.84 6.99
C GLU A 67 3.69 6.24 6.92
N TYR A 68 3.29 5.75 5.75
CA TYR A 68 2.01 5.06 5.58
C TYR A 68 1.93 3.80 6.46
N VAL A 69 2.98 2.96 6.49
CA VAL A 69 3.08 1.79 7.37
C VAL A 69 2.98 2.18 8.83
N ASN A 70 3.71 3.23 9.24
CA ASN A 70 3.69 3.71 10.61
C ASN A 70 2.27 4.14 11.03
N GLN A 71 1.62 4.97 10.21
CA GLN A 71 0.26 5.44 10.48
C GLN A 71 -0.74 4.28 10.51
N TRP A 72 -0.64 3.35 9.56
CA TRP A 72 -1.51 2.18 9.51
C TRP A 72 -1.33 1.27 10.73
N SER A 73 -0.08 1.02 11.15
CA SER A 73 0.26 0.17 12.29
C SER A 73 -0.08 0.81 13.63
N ALA A 74 0.05 2.13 13.74
CA ALA A 74 -0.26 2.90 14.96
C ALA A 74 -1.76 3.03 15.26
N LYS A 75 -2.64 2.73 14.30
CA LYS A 75 -4.09 2.69 14.54
C LYS A 75 -4.41 1.61 15.57
N ILE A 76 -4.74 2.06 16.77
CA ILE A 76 -5.20 1.23 17.89
C ILE A 76 -6.51 0.55 17.52
N TYR A 77 -6.64 -0.71 17.91
CA TYR A 77 -7.84 -1.51 17.74
C TYR A 77 -7.98 -2.48 18.94
N SER A 78 -9.20 -2.97 19.14
CA SER A 78 -9.51 -3.99 20.15
C SER A 78 -9.92 -5.27 19.44
N GLY A 79 -9.13 -6.33 19.62
CA GLY A 79 -9.45 -7.67 19.13
C GLY A 79 -10.53 -8.35 19.99
N LYS A 80 -10.73 -9.66 19.79
CA LYS A 80 -11.63 -10.45 20.64
C LYS A 80 -10.93 -10.83 21.94
N ASP A 81 -11.69 -10.94 23.03
CA ASP A 81 -11.16 -11.39 24.31
C ASP A 81 -10.71 -12.87 24.27
N PHE A 82 -9.76 -13.22 25.14
CA PHE A 82 -9.34 -14.60 25.35
C PHE A 82 -10.19 -15.24 26.45
N ALA A 83 -10.78 -16.39 26.16
CA ALA A 83 -11.57 -17.11 27.16
C ALA A 83 -10.65 -17.69 28.25
N GLU A 84 -11.16 -17.76 29.49
CA GLU A 84 -10.44 -18.37 30.60
C GLU A 84 -10.09 -19.84 30.31
N GLY A 85 -8.86 -20.25 30.65
CA GLY A 85 -8.36 -21.61 30.41
C GLY A 85 -7.80 -21.88 29.01
N GLN A 86 -7.86 -20.92 28.07
CA GLN A 86 -7.17 -21.08 26.78
C GLN A 86 -5.66 -21.03 26.92
N ALA A 87 -4.96 -21.86 26.14
CA ALA A 87 -3.51 -21.85 26.08
C ALA A 87 -2.96 -20.45 25.75
N GLU A 88 -1.89 -20.06 26.42
CA GLU A 88 -1.18 -18.82 26.14
C GLU A 88 -0.08 -19.08 25.11
N ILE A 89 -0.35 -18.70 23.87
CA ILE A 89 0.59 -18.83 22.75
C ILE A 89 0.99 -17.43 22.32
N TYR A 90 2.28 -17.12 22.40
CA TYR A 90 2.80 -15.79 22.05
C TYR A 90 3.67 -15.83 20.80
N THR A 91 3.51 -14.82 19.95
CA THR A 91 4.36 -14.55 18.79
C THR A 91 5.70 -13.93 19.22
N GLU A 92 6.66 -13.85 18.31
CA GLU A 92 7.91 -13.12 18.53
C GLU A 92 7.69 -11.61 18.73
N LYS A 93 6.59 -11.09 18.17
CA LYS A 93 6.11 -9.72 18.39
C LYS A 93 5.38 -9.56 19.75
N LYS A 94 5.36 -10.61 20.58
CA LYS A 94 4.73 -10.68 21.90
C LYS A 94 3.21 -10.52 21.87
N GLU A 95 2.59 -10.82 20.73
CA GLU A 95 1.13 -10.85 20.57
C GLU A 95 0.63 -12.23 20.99
N ARG A 96 -0.48 -12.30 21.76
CA ARG A 96 -1.13 -13.57 22.09
C ARG A 96 -2.01 -13.99 20.91
N VAL A 97 -1.96 -15.27 20.52
CA VAL A 97 -2.74 -15.84 19.41
C VAL A 97 -3.53 -17.08 19.84
N ARG A 98 -4.55 -17.49 19.08
CA ARG A 98 -5.44 -18.61 19.41
C ARG A 98 -4.81 -19.97 19.16
N SER A 99 -3.88 -20.08 18.20
CA SER A 99 -3.32 -21.37 17.78
C SER A 99 -1.83 -21.34 17.46
N LYS A 100 -1.21 -22.53 17.44
CA LYS A 100 0.19 -22.70 17.01
C LYS A 100 0.36 -22.37 15.52
N SER A 101 -0.65 -22.68 14.70
CA SER A 101 -0.64 -22.34 13.27
C SER A 101 -0.65 -20.83 13.06
N GLU A 102 -1.49 -20.10 13.78
CA GLU A 102 -1.49 -18.63 13.75
C GLU A 102 -0.16 -18.06 14.25
N LYS A 103 0.45 -18.63 15.28
CA LYS A 103 1.80 -18.22 15.72
C LYS A 103 2.79 -18.31 14.57
N ILE A 104 2.81 -19.44 13.86
CA ILE A 104 3.73 -19.66 12.73
C ILE A 104 3.47 -18.62 11.62
N ILE A 105 2.20 -18.33 11.31
CA ILE A 105 1.83 -17.32 10.31
C ILE A 105 2.28 -15.93 10.76
N ALA A 106 1.97 -15.54 11.99
CA ALA A 106 2.32 -14.24 12.56
C ALA A 106 3.84 -14.01 12.60
N ASP A 107 4.60 -15.02 13.03
CA ASP A 107 6.05 -14.99 13.07
C ASP A 107 6.62 -14.91 11.63
N MET A 108 6.06 -15.65 10.67
CA MET A 108 6.47 -15.56 9.26
C MET A 108 6.23 -14.16 8.68
N LEU A 109 5.05 -13.57 8.90
CA LEU A 109 4.73 -12.22 8.45
C LEU A 109 5.70 -11.19 9.05
N TYR A 110 6.01 -11.34 10.33
CA TYR A 110 6.99 -10.52 11.04
C TYR A 110 8.39 -10.63 10.41
N HIS A 111 8.91 -11.85 10.23
CA HIS A 111 10.22 -12.10 9.63
C HIS A 111 10.33 -11.64 8.17
N LYS A 112 9.21 -11.61 7.44
CA LYS A 112 9.15 -11.09 6.07
C LYS A 112 8.94 -9.57 5.99
N ASN A 113 8.91 -8.86 7.12
CA ASN A 113 8.61 -7.43 7.20
C ASN A 113 7.28 -7.07 6.54
N ILE A 114 6.28 -7.97 6.59
CA ILE A 114 4.93 -7.71 6.09
C ILE A 114 4.14 -7.10 7.24
N PRO A 115 3.70 -5.83 7.17
CA PRO A 115 2.92 -5.23 8.23
C PRO A 115 1.56 -5.94 8.34
N TYR A 116 1.22 -6.40 9.54
CA TYR A 116 -0.06 -7.05 9.82
C TYR A 116 -0.64 -6.61 11.16
N LYS A 117 -1.95 -6.84 11.29
CA LYS A 117 -2.70 -6.79 12.54
C LYS A 117 -3.41 -8.11 12.74
N TYR A 118 -3.47 -8.56 13.98
CA TYR A 118 -4.05 -9.83 14.36
C TYR A 118 -5.44 -9.60 14.96
N GLU A 119 -6.48 -10.33 14.51
CA GLU A 119 -7.88 -10.14 14.92
C GLU A 119 -8.36 -8.67 14.89
N CYS A 120 -7.95 -7.90 13.87
CA CYS A 120 -8.34 -6.49 13.76
C CYS A 120 -9.81 -6.36 13.31
N PRO A 121 -10.69 -5.68 14.07
CA PRO A 121 -12.09 -5.50 13.70
C PRO A 121 -12.24 -4.68 12.42
N ILE A 122 -13.13 -5.13 11.53
CA ILE A 122 -13.46 -4.45 10.28
C ILE A 122 -14.97 -4.48 10.06
N ASN A 123 -15.55 -3.30 9.86
CA ASN A 123 -16.96 -3.16 9.51
C ASN A 123 -17.13 -3.25 7.99
N LEU A 124 -17.73 -4.33 7.51
CA LEU A 124 -18.04 -4.54 6.11
C LEU A 124 -19.50 -4.22 5.82
N LYS A 125 -19.73 -3.44 4.77
CA LYS A 125 -21.09 -3.07 4.33
C LYS A 125 -21.89 -4.33 3.99
N GLY A 126 -22.98 -4.57 4.71
CA GLY A 126 -23.88 -5.71 4.51
C GLY A 126 -23.55 -6.96 5.31
N LEU A 127 -22.34 -7.07 5.88
CA LEU A 127 -21.91 -8.22 6.68
C LEU A 127 -21.74 -7.87 8.17
N GLY A 128 -21.57 -6.58 8.48
CA GLY A 128 -21.36 -6.09 9.83
C GLY A 128 -19.90 -6.14 10.26
N MET A 129 -19.67 -6.17 11.57
CA MET A 129 -18.33 -6.25 12.15
C MET A 129 -17.79 -7.68 12.07
N ILE A 130 -16.63 -7.83 11.45
CA ILE A 130 -15.87 -9.09 11.44
C ILE A 130 -14.49 -8.90 12.06
N TYR A 131 -13.89 -10.03 12.43
CA TYR A 131 -12.56 -10.10 13.03
C TYR A 131 -11.77 -11.16 12.25
N PRO A 132 -11.21 -10.82 11.08
CA PRO A 132 -10.34 -11.72 10.35
C PRO A 132 -9.11 -12.06 11.18
N ASP A 133 -8.59 -13.28 11.06
CA ASP A 133 -7.39 -13.71 11.80
C ASP A 133 -6.22 -12.76 11.58
N PHE A 134 -5.97 -12.41 10.31
CA PHE A 134 -4.93 -11.47 9.93
C PHE A 134 -5.46 -10.39 8.98
N THR A 135 -5.02 -9.17 9.22
CA THR A 135 -5.20 -8.04 8.32
C THR A 135 -3.82 -7.60 7.86
N CYS A 136 -3.46 -7.86 6.61
CA CYS A 136 -2.12 -7.62 6.08
C CYS A 136 -2.11 -6.37 5.17
N LEU A 137 -1.08 -5.55 5.29
CA LEU A 137 -0.90 -4.40 4.41
C LEU A 137 -0.01 -4.77 3.22
N ARG A 138 -0.54 -4.62 2.00
CA ARG A 138 0.24 -4.71 0.77
C ARG A 138 0.67 -3.32 0.33
N LEU A 139 1.98 -3.07 0.36
CA LEU A 139 2.52 -1.73 0.11
C LEU A 139 2.44 -1.30 -1.34
N ALA A 140 2.59 -2.23 -2.29
CA ALA A 140 2.61 -1.93 -3.73
C ALA A 140 1.40 -1.12 -4.22
N ASP A 141 0.22 -1.34 -3.62
CA ASP A 141 -1.01 -0.62 -3.94
C ASP A 141 -1.72 -0.06 -2.70
N ARG A 142 -1.04 -0.06 -1.55
CA ARG A 142 -1.56 0.35 -0.22
C ARG A 142 -2.91 -0.29 0.13
N LYS A 143 -3.18 -1.49 -0.38
CA LYS A 143 -4.41 -2.22 -0.06
C LYS A 143 -4.22 -3.09 1.17
N THR A 144 -5.32 -3.22 1.91
CA THR A 144 -5.41 -4.14 3.04
C THR A 144 -6.00 -5.46 2.55
N ILE A 145 -5.33 -6.56 2.86
CA ILE A 145 -5.76 -7.94 2.57
C ILE A 145 -6.32 -8.51 3.87
N LEU A 146 -7.54 -9.04 3.80
CA LEU A 146 -8.14 -9.79 4.91
C LEU A 146 -7.82 -11.26 4.70
N TRP A 147 -7.19 -11.88 5.69
CA TRP A 147 -6.79 -13.26 5.63
C TRP A 147 -7.38 -14.02 6.82
N GLU A 148 -8.27 -14.95 6.51
CA GLU A 148 -8.79 -15.95 7.44
C GLU A 148 -8.01 -17.25 7.28
N HIS A 149 -7.49 -17.78 8.38
CA HIS A 149 -6.91 -19.10 8.46
C HIS A 149 -8.01 -20.11 8.79
N LEU A 150 -8.54 -20.75 7.74
CA LEU A 150 -9.45 -21.86 7.91
C LEU A 150 -8.69 -23.06 8.49
N GLY A 151 -8.90 -23.32 9.78
CA GLY A 151 -8.32 -24.46 10.50
C GLY A 151 -8.94 -25.79 10.08
N MET A 152 -9.55 -26.53 11.01
CA MET A 152 -10.35 -27.70 10.63
C MET A 152 -11.62 -27.24 9.91
N MET A 153 -11.68 -27.47 8.60
CA MET A 153 -12.96 -27.63 7.93
C MET A 153 -13.55 -28.95 8.41
N THR A 154 -14.69 -28.87 9.10
CA THR A 154 -15.53 -30.05 9.36
C THR A 154 -16.38 -30.34 8.14
#